data_AF-A0A660TWV0-F1
#
_entry.id   AF-A0A660TWV0-F1
#
_cell.length_a   1.000
_cell.length_b   1.000
_cell.length_c   1.000
_cell.angle_alpha   90.00
_cell.angle_beta   90.00
_cell.angle_gamma   90.00
#
_symmetry.space_group_name_H-M   'P 1'
#
loop_
_entity.id
_entity.type
_entity.pdbx_description
1 polymer ?
#
loop_
_entity_poly.entity_id
_entity_poly.type
_entity_poly.pdbx_seq_one_letter_code
_entity_poly.pdbx_strand_id
1 'polypeptide(L)' 'MINMFQSVLIPEERKAVLIGKKGETKKMIERSTNSRIEINDSVDIYGEGLEVLKAANIVKAIG' A
#
# COMPACT_ATOMS: atom_id res chain seq x y z
N MET A 1 -15.61 7.90 12.47
CA MET A 1 -14.17 7.60 12.34
C MET A 1 -13.68 8.28 11.08
N ILE A 2 -12.69 9.17 11.17
CA ILE A 2 -12.06 9.76 9.99
C ILE A 2 -10.88 8.86 9.66
N ASN A 3 -11.01 8.02 8.63
CA ASN A 3 -9.90 7.23 8.14
C ASN A 3 -9.05 8.13 7.24
N MET A 4 -7.74 8.21 7.51
CA MET A 4 -6.82 8.84 6.58
C MET A 4 -6.61 7.89 5.39
N PHE A 5 -6.62 8.44 4.19
CA PHE A 5 -6.34 7.67 2.98
C PHE A 5 -5.29 8.39 2.12
N GLN A 6 -4.46 7.60 1.43
CA GLN A 6 -3.48 8.09 0.46
C GLN A 6 -3.50 7.20 -0.77
N SER A 7 -3.59 7.81 -1.94
CA SER A 7 -3.42 7.11 -3.22
C SER A 7 -2.00 7.31 -3.75
N VAL A 8 -1.40 6.24 -4.27
CA VAL A 8 -0.07 6.24 -4.88
C VAL A 8 -0.17 5.65 -6.29
N LEU A 9 0.39 6.34 -7.27
CA LEU A 9 0.57 5.81 -8.62
C LEU A 9 1.95 5.18 -8.73
N ILE A 10 1.97 3.95 -9.25
CA ILE A 10 3.18 3.20 -9.58
C ILE A 10 3.00 2.59 -10.98
N PRO A 11 4.07 2.26 -11.71
CA PRO A 11 3.95 1.57 -12.99
C PRO A 11 3.15 0.27 -12.88
N GLU A 12 2.36 -0.06 -13.91
CA GLU A 12 1.42 -1.19 -13.89
C GLU A 12 2.13 -2.52 -13.61
N GLU A 13 3.29 -2.73 -14.23
CA GLU A 13 4.14 -3.91 -14.05
C GLU A 13 4.67 -4.06 -12.62
N ARG A 14 4.76 -2.96 -11.86
CA ARG A 14 5.23 -2.96 -10.47
C ARG A 14 4.12 -3.34 -9.48
N LYS A 15 2.84 -3.28 -9.88
CA LYS A 15 1.72 -3.76 -9.04
C LYS A 15 1.85 -5.25 -8.73
N ALA A 16 2.30 -6.06 -9.68
CA ALA A 16 2.57 -7.48 -9.43
C ALA A 16 3.69 -7.70 -8.39
N VAL A 17 4.73 -6.86 -8.40
CA VAL A 17 5.83 -6.88 -7.42
C VAL A 17 5.34 -6.47 -6.03
N LEU A 18 4.51 -5.43 -5.95
CA LEU A 18 3.87 -4.98 -4.71
C LEU A 18 2.97 -6.07 -4.10
N ILE A 19 2.21 -6.79 -4.92
CA ILE A 19 1.39 -7.92 -4.47
C ILE A 19 2.31 -9.02 -3.92
N GLY A 20 3.37 -9.38 -4.64
CA GLY A 20 4.29 -10.45 -4.27
C GLY A 20 3.66 -11.84 -4.41
N LYS A 21 4.44 -12.90 -4.14
CA LYS A 21 3.96 -14.27 -4.32
C LYS A 21 2.78 -14.54 -3.39
N LYS A 22 1.62 -14.93 -3.94
CA LYS A 22 0.39 -15.18 -3.17
C LYS A 22 -0.05 -13.98 -2.29
N GLY A 23 0.32 -12.76 -2.67
CA GLY A 23 0.01 -11.56 -1.91
C GLY A 23 0.89 -11.33 -0.67
N GLU A 24 2.03 -12.03 -0.54
CA GLU A 24 2.84 -12.00 0.69
C GLU A 24 3.41 -10.61 1.00
N THR A 25 3.91 -9.89 -0.01
CA THR A 25 4.50 -8.56 0.16
C THR A 25 3.44 -7.56 0.62
N LYS A 26 2.30 -7.50 -0.07
CA LYS A 26 1.15 -6.67 0.32
C LYS A 26 0.73 -6.96 1.77
N LYS A 27 0.54 -8.24 2.12
CA LYS A 27 0.13 -8.65 3.48
C LYS A 27 1.17 -8.27 4.54
N MET A 28 2.45 -8.35 4.21
CA MET A 28 3.53 -7.95 5.11
C MET A 28 3.47 -6.45 5.38
N ILE A 29 3.28 -5.63 4.34
CA ILE A 29 3.13 -4.16 4.48
C ILE A 29 1.90 -3.84 5.33
N GLU A 30 0.73 -4.36 4.95
CA GLU A 30 -0.53 -4.14 5.69
C GLU A 30 -0.41 -4.46 7.19
N ARG A 31 0.28 -5.56 7.54
CA ARG A 31 0.52 -5.96 8.93
C ARG A 31 1.53 -5.07 9.65
N SER A 32 2.61 -4.65 8.98
CA SER A 32 3.67 -3.86 9.62
C SER A 32 3.29 -2.40 9.81
N THR A 33 2.36 -1.88 8.99
CA THR A 33 1.86 -0.51 9.05
C THR A 33 0.42 -0.42 9.52
N ASN A 34 -0.18 -1.49 10.06
CA ASN A 34 -1.58 -1.49 10.50
C ASN A 34 -2.55 -0.79 9.51
N SER A 35 -2.37 -1.06 8.22
CA SER A 35 -3.06 -0.38 7.13
C SER A 35 -3.73 -1.37 6.20
N ARG A 36 -4.68 -0.90 5.40
CA ARG A 36 -5.34 -1.63 4.32
C ARG A 36 -4.82 -1.09 3.00
N ILE A 37 -4.43 -1.96 2.08
CA ILE A 37 -4.01 -1.62 0.73
C ILE A 37 -5.03 -2.21 -0.26
N GLU A 38 -5.52 -1.38 -1.17
CA GLU A 38 -6.33 -1.77 -2.31
C GLU A 38 -5.62 -1.38 -3.60
N ILE A 39 -5.59 -2.27 -4.59
CA ILE A 39 -4.80 -2.10 -5.82
C ILE A 39 -5.77 -2.20 -6.98
N ASN A 40 -6.02 -1.06 -7.64
CA ASN A 40 -6.78 -0.93 -8.88
C ASN A 40 -5.91 -0.13 -9.86
N ASP A 41 -6.42 0.97 -10.43
CA ASP A 41 -5.64 1.91 -11.24
C ASP A 41 -4.55 2.61 -10.39
N SER A 42 -4.89 2.98 -9.16
CA SER A 42 -3.97 3.42 -8.10
C SER A 42 -3.77 2.35 -7.02
N VAL A 43 -2.76 2.58 -6.18
CA VAL A 43 -2.62 1.89 -4.91
C VAL A 43 -3.20 2.78 -3.82
N ASP A 44 -4.36 2.40 -3.31
CA ASP A 44 -5.08 3.13 -2.26
C ASP A 44 -4.76 2.52 -0.89
N ILE A 45 -4.36 3.39 0.04
CA ILE A 45 -3.89 2.99 1.37
C ILE A 45 -4.77 3.66 2.41
N TYR A 46 -5.41 2.85 3.26
CA TYR A 46 -6.30 3.29 4.32
C TYR A 46 -5.72 2.93 5.69
N GLY A 47 -5.86 3.81 6.66
CA GLY A 47 -5.42 3.56 8.03
C GLY A 47 -5.55 4.79 8.92
N GLU A 48 -4.78 4.79 10.01
CA GLU A 48 -4.81 5.85 11.01
C GLU A 48 -3.46 6.57 11.11
N GLY A 49 -3.50 7.90 11.03
CA GLY A 49 -2.35 8.76 11.31
C GLY A 49 -1.11 8.49 10.45
N LEU A 50 0.03 8.36 11.11
CA LEU A 50 1.35 8.29 10.48
C LEU A 50 1.58 6.99 9.69
N GLU A 51 0.85 5.94 10.00
CA GLU A 51 1.09 4.63 9.40
C GLU A 51 0.71 4.57 7.91
N VAL A 52 -0.29 5.36 7.50
CA VAL A 52 -0.64 5.54 6.09
C VAL A 52 0.52 6.11 5.29
N LEU A 53 1.27 7.06 5.88
CA LEU A 53 2.43 7.67 5.24
C LEU A 53 3.60 6.68 5.13
N LYS A 54 3.83 5.84 6.16
CA LYS A 54 4.84 4.79 6.11
C LYS A 54 4.54 3.77 5.01
N ALA A 55 3.30 3.29 4.94
CA ALA A 55 2.85 2.39 3.89
C ALA A 55 3.01 3.03 2.50
N ALA A 56 2.62 4.30 2.35
CA ALA A 56 2.78 5.03 1.09
C ALA A 56 4.24 5.15 0.66
N ASN A 57 5.17 5.38 1.58
CA ASN A 57 6.59 5.45 1.27
C ASN A 57 7.16 4.09 0.83
N ILE A 58 6.71 2.99 1.45
CA ILE A 58 7.11 1.64 1.03
C ILE A 58 6.58 1.35 -0.38
N VAL A 59 5.30 1.66 -0.64
CA VAL A 59 4.69 1.47 -1.97
C VAL A 59 5.44 2.30 -3.03
N LYS A 60 5.75 3.56 -2.73
CA LYS A 60 6.54 4.43 -3.63
C LYS A 60 7.95 3.92 -3.89
N ALA A 61 8.57 3.24 -2.93
CA ALA A 61 9.89 2.63 -3.11
C ALA A 61 9.83 1.33 -3.95
N ILE A 62 8.68 0.67 -3.99
CA ILE A 62 8.44 -0.49 -4.85
C ILE A 62 8.09 -0.06 -6.27
N GLY A 63 7.26 0.96 -6.46
CA GLY A 63 6.95 1.53 -7.77
C GLY A 63 8.18 2.04 -8.49
#